data_AF-A0A817JBS5-F1
#
_entry.id   AF-A0A817JBS5-F1
#
_cell.length_a   1.000
_cell.length_b   1.000
_cell.length_c   1.000
_cell.angle_alpha   90.00
_cell.angle_beta   90.00
_cell.angle_gamma   90.00
#
_symmetry.space_group_name_H-M   'P 1'
#
loop_
_entity.id
_entity.type
_entity.pdbx_description
1 polymer ?
#
loop_
_entity_poly.entity_id
_entity_poly.type
_entity_poly.pdbx_seq_one_letter_code
_entity_poly.pdbx_strand_id
1 'polypeptide(L)'
;MNISTTPPQMLGFGIYFARSVANTEGKAREAGAYICAEVRMGKVLMLTKSELHTVSNKNSWWLEYDTVYYKHDQEARDEFCVKSPDQVLKWIIYIGPGEDQKLALYGMDVEFNDTKCYCI
;
A
#
# COMPACT_ATOMS: atom_id res chain seq x y z
N MET A 1 20.30 -6.48 -15.76
CA MET A 1 19.21 -5.78 -15.07
C MET A 1 19.46 -4.28 -15.20
N ASN A 2 18.57 -3.54 -15.86
CA ASN A 2 18.70 -2.07 -15.92
C ASN A 2 18.24 -1.49 -14.59
N ILE A 3 19.17 -0.92 -13.82
CA ILE A 3 18.86 -0.19 -12.60
C ILE A 3 18.33 1.17 -13.05
N SER A 4 17.02 1.40 -12.88
CA SER A 4 16.41 2.71 -13.07
C SER A 4 17.10 3.72 -12.14
N THR A 5 17.79 4.70 -12.69
CA THR A 5 18.46 5.79 -11.98
C THR A 5 17.51 6.91 -11.57
N THR A 6 16.24 6.83 -12.00
CA THR A 6 15.22 7.79 -11.58
C THR A 6 14.78 7.44 -10.15
N PRO A 7 14.95 8.35 -9.18
CA PRO A 7 14.46 8.11 -7.82
C PRO A 7 12.95 7.84 -7.86
N PRO A 8 12.44 6.94 -7.00
CA PRO A 8 11.00 6.66 -6.95
C PRO A 8 10.23 7.96 -6.75
N GLN A 9 9.22 8.20 -7.59
CA GLN A 9 8.35 9.36 -7.44
C GLN A 9 7.56 9.21 -6.14
N MET A 10 7.85 10.07 -5.17
CA MET A 10 7.19 10.06 -3.86
C MET A 10 6.06 11.09 -3.81
N LEU A 11 4.88 10.66 -3.37
CA LEU A 11 3.70 11.46 -3.00
C LEU A 11 3.91 12.18 -1.66
N GLY A 12 4.90 13.07 -1.60
CA GLY A 12 5.20 13.86 -0.40
C GLY A 12 5.64 13.04 0.82
N PHE A 13 5.37 13.52 2.03
CA PHE A 13 5.65 12.79 3.27
C PHE A 13 4.38 12.13 3.79
N GLY A 14 4.46 10.85 4.19
CA GLY A 14 3.34 10.10 4.76
C GLY A 14 3.50 8.58 4.64
N ILE A 15 2.41 7.86 4.89
CA ILE A 15 2.33 6.39 4.81
C ILE A 15 1.76 6.01 3.46
N TYR A 16 2.50 5.19 2.72
CA TYR A 16 2.22 4.86 1.34
C TYR A 16 1.48 3.54 1.19
N PHE A 17 0.45 3.56 0.34
CA PHE A 17 -0.29 2.39 -0.06
C PHE A 17 -0.38 2.32 -1.57
N ALA A 18 -0.37 1.10 -2.09
CA ALA A 18 -0.77 0.82 -3.46
C ALA A 18 -2.18 0.22 -3.45
N ARG A 19 -2.95 0.47 -4.50
CA ARG A 19 -4.32 -0.05 -4.62
C ARG A 19 -4.39 -1.56 -4.90
N SER A 20 -3.28 -2.18 -5.31
CA SER A 20 -3.21 -3.60 -5.62
C SER A 20 -1.96 -4.28 -5.06
N VAL A 21 -2.07 -5.58 -4.81
CA VAL A 21 -0.94 -6.44 -4.42
C VAL A 21 0.13 -6.43 -5.51
N ALA A 22 -0.26 -6.58 -6.78
CA ALA A 22 0.68 -6.57 -7.90
C ALA A 22 1.50 -5.27 -8.00
N ASN A 23 0.90 -4.11 -7.71
CA ASN A 23 1.64 -2.85 -7.68
C ASN A 23 2.54 -2.74 -6.43
N THR A 24 2.14 -3.35 -5.32
CA THR A 24 2.98 -3.48 -4.11
C THR A 24 4.21 -4.34 -4.40
N GLU A 25 4.04 -5.50 -5.02
CA GLU A 25 5.12 -6.39 -5.49
C GLU A 25 6.06 -5.68 -6.45
N GLY A 26 5.51 -4.96 -7.44
CA GLY A 26 6.32 -4.22 -8.41
C GLY A 26 7.22 -3.16 -7.75
N LYS A 27 6.78 -2.57 -6.63
CA LYS A 27 7.55 -1.60 -5.85
C LYS A 27 8.53 -2.26 -4.89
N ALA A 28 8.10 -3.29 -4.17
CA ALA A 28 8.94 -4.05 -3.23
C ALA A 28 10.01 -4.86 -3.97
N ARG A 29 9.77 -5.20 -5.23
CA ARG A 29 10.56 -6.12 -6.07
C ARG A 29 10.67 -7.53 -5.47
N GLU A 30 9.70 -7.88 -4.64
CA GLU A 30 9.65 -9.11 -3.88
C GLU A 30 8.19 -9.54 -3.73
N ALA A 31 7.97 -10.86 -3.76
CA ALA A 31 6.69 -11.46 -3.43
C ALA A 31 6.75 -12.07 -2.02
N GLY A 32 5.60 -12.20 -1.36
CA GLY A 32 5.53 -12.85 -0.05
C GLY A 32 4.35 -12.39 0.79
N ALA A 33 4.64 -11.68 1.88
CA ALA A 33 3.66 -11.17 2.82
C ALA A 33 3.41 -9.66 2.63
N TYR A 34 2.14 -9.27 2.65
CA TYR A 34 1.68 -7.91 2.41
C TYR A 34 0.76 -7.45 3.53
N ILE A 35 0.82 -6.17 3.86
CA ILE A 35 -0.18 -5.55 4.74
C ILE A 35 -1.32 -5.03 3.87
N CYS A 36 -2.51 -5.59 4.02
CA CYS A 36 -3.74 -5.05 3.46
C CYS A 36 -4.46 -4.25 4.55
N ALA A 37 -4.71 -2.97 4.30
CA ALA A 37 -5.25 -2.05 5.30
C ALA A 37 -6.60 -1.46 4.87
N GLU A 38 -7.52 -1.37 5.83
CA GLU A 38 -8.70 -0.50 5.74
C GLU A 38 -8.27 0.92 6.17
N VAL A 39 -8.33 1.87 5.23
CA VAL A 39 -7.80 3.23 5.44
C VAL A 39 -8.91 4.27 5.34
N ARG A 40 -9.00 5.15 6.34
CA ARG A 40 -9.84 6.35 6.33
C ARG A 40 -9.16 7.46 5.52
N MET A 41 -9.65 7.64 4.30
CA MET A 41 -9.07 8.58 3.33
C MET A 41 -9.26 10.07 3.70
N GLY A 42 -10.34 10.42 4.41
CA GLY A 42 -10.64 11.82 4.74
C GLY A 42 -10.80 12.70 3.50
N LYS A 43 -10.36 13.96 3.55
CA LYS A 43 -10.32 14.87 2.40
C LYS A 43 -9.15 14.53 1.48
N VAL A 44 -9.44 14.18 0.23
CA VAL A 44 -8.46 13.66 -0.73
C VAL A 44 -8.04 14.72 -1.74
N LEU A 45 -6.73 14.92 -1.91
CA LEU A 45 -6.15 15.63 -3.05
C LEU A 45 -5.85 14.60 -4.15
N MET A 46 -6.65 14.61 -5.21
CA MET A 46 -6.44 13.77 -6.39
C MET A 46 -5.43 14.42 -7.32
N LEU A 47 -4.45 13.66 -7.79
CA LEU A 47 -3.42 14.12 -8.71
C LEU A 47 -3.32 13.23 -9.95
N THR A 48 -2.93 13.84 -11.04
CA THR A 48 -2.45 13.19 -12.26
C THR A 48 -0.92 13.26 -12.35
N LYS A 49 -0.33 12.58 -13.35
CA LYS A 49 1.13 12.56 -13.56
C LYS A 49 1.72 13.96 -13.73
N SER A 50 1.01 14.84 -14.43
CA SER A 50 1.44 16.23 -14.65
C SER A 50 1.46 17.04 -13.36
N GLU A 51 0.70 16.66 -12.34
CA GLU A 51 0.52 17.42 -11.10
C GLU A 51 1.40 16.90 -9.95
N LEU A 52 2.10 15.78 -10.11
CA LEU A 52 2.96 15.18 -9.08
C LEU A 52 3.98 16.16 -8.48
N HIS A 53 4.52 17.06 -9.30
CA HIS A 53 5.49 18.08 -8.87
C HIS A 53 4.96 19.05 -7.80
N THR A 54 3.64 19.14 -7.65
CA THR A 54 2.98 20.00 -6.65
C THR A 54 3.15 19.47 -5.22
N VAL A 55 3.25 18.14 -5.07
CA VAL A 55 3.36 17.45 -3.78
C VAL A 55 4.68 16.71 -3.58
N SER A 56 5.44 16.45 -4.65
CA SER A 56 6.64 15.63 -4.56
C SER A 56 7.65 16.25 -3.59
N ASN A 57 8.06 15.45 -2.59
CA ASN A 57 8.95 15.84 -1.50
C ASN A 57 8.48 17.08 -0.70
N LYS A 58 7.16 17.31 -0.65
CA LYS A 58 6.53 18.42 0.09
C LYS A 58 5.42 17.90 0.99
N ASN A 59 5.14 18.65 2.06
CA ASN A 59 4.02 18.41 2.99
C ASN A 59 2.99 19.55 2.96
N SER A 60 3.04 20.45 1.96
CA SER A 60 2.14 21.60 1.86
C SER A 60 0.65 21.23 1.82
N TRP A 61 0.32 20.03 1.33
CA TRP A 61 -1.04 19.51 1.28
C TRP A 61 -1.61 19.13 2.66
N TRP A 62 -0.78 18.93 3.69
CA TRP A 62 -1.20 18.45 5.02
C TRP A 62 -2.16 19.42 5.73
N LEU A 63 -2.11 20.71 5.39
CA LEU A 63 -2.95 21.75 5.98
C LEU A 63 -4.42 21.62 5.56
N GLU A 64 -4.66 21.15 4.34
CA GLU A 64 -6.00 21.14 3.75
C GLU A 64 -6.52 19.72 3.50
N TYR A 65 -5.63 18.76 3.30
CA TYR A 65 -5.97 17.40 2.90
C TYR A 65 -5.46 16.37 3.91
N ASP A 66 -6.13 15.21 3.93
CA ASP A 66 -5.76 14.05 4.75
C ASP A 66 -5.02 12.99 3.95
N THR A 67 -5.26 12.95 2.63
CA THR A 67 -4.67 11.98 1.71
C THR A 67 -4.32 12.62 0.38
N VAL A 68 -3.16 12.27 -0.17
CA VAL A 68 -2.84 12.48 -1.58
C VAL A 68 -3.07 11.17 -2.31
N TYR A 69 -3.82 11.23 -3.40
CA TYR A 69 -4.11 10.07 -4.25
C TYR A 69 -3.59 10.36 -5.65
N TYR A 70 -2.65 9.54 -6.13
CA TYR A 70 -2.16 9.63 -7.49
C TYR A 70 -2.86 8.59 -8.37
N LYS A 71 -3.65 9.12 -9.30
CA LYS A 71 -4.37 8.35 -10.29
C LYS A 71 -3.47 8.08 -11.50
N HIS A 72 -3.17 6.80 -11.71
CA HIS A 72 -2.46 6.32 -12.89
C HIS A 72 -3.44 6.08 -14.05
N ASP A 73 -2.89 5.91 -15.26
CA ASP A 73 -3.69 5.51 -16.44
C ASP A 73 -4.30 4.11 -16.27
N GLN A 74 -3.66 3.27 -15.45
CA GLN A 74 -4.14 1.94 -15.05
C GLN A 74 -4.51 1.98 -13.57
N GLU A 75 -5.79 1.81 -13.25
CA GLU A 75 -6.31 1.89 -11.87
C GLU A 75 -5.61 0.94 -10.89
N ALA A 76 -5.19 -0.25 -11.35
CA ALA A 76 -4.44 -1.21 -10.53
C ALA A 76 -3.08 -0.66 -10.07
N ARG A 77 -2.57 0.39 -10.72
CA ARG A 77 -1.31 1.05 -10.38
C ARG A 77 -1.50 2.27 -9.49
N ASP A 78 -2.73 2.66 -9.19
CA ASP A 78 -3.02 3.77 -8.29
C ASP A 78 -2.29 3.60 -6.96
N GLU A 79 -1.84 4.72 -6.44
CA GLU A 79 -1.13 4.83 -5.18
C GLU A 79 -1.64 6.04 -4.41
N PHE A 80 -1.57 5.94 -3.09
CA PHE A 80 -1.98 7.02 -2.23
C PHE A 80 -1.11 7.09 -0.98
N CYS A 81 -1.06 8.27 -0.40
CA CYS A 81 -0.25 8.61 0.75
C CYS A 81 -1.13 9.31 1.79
N VAL A 82 -1.22 8.73 2.99
CA VAL A 82 -1.96 9.29 4.12
C VAL A 82 -1.01 9.95 5.11
N LYS A 83 -1.46 11.01 5.78
CA LYS A 83 -0.60 11.80 6.67
C LYS A 83 -0.38 11.19 8.05
N SER A 84 -1.35 10.44 8.57
CA SER A 84 -1.33 9.93 9.95
C SER A 84 -1.58 8.42 10.04
N PRO A 85 -0.89 7.69 10.93
CA PRO A 85 -1.22 6.29 11.23
C PRO A 85 -2.63 6.09 11.77
N ASP A 86 -3.25 7.10 12.39
CA ASP A 86 -4.64 7.03 12.87
C ASP A 86 -5.66 6.86 11.74
N GLN A 87 -5.25 7.07 10.49
CA GLN A 87 -6.06 6.80 9.31
C GLN A 87 -6.12 5.30 8.97
N VAL A 88 -5.22 4.47 9.50
CA VAL A 88 -5.26 3.01 9.34
C VAL A 88 -6.21 2.45 10.39
N LEU A 89 -7.40 2.03 9.97
CA LEU A 89 -8.45 1.56 10.89
C LEU A 89 -8.22 0.12 11.31
N LYS A 90 -7.86 -0.73 10.35
CA LYS A 90 -7.61 -2.16 10.52
C LYS A 90 -6.63 -2.61 9.45
N TRP A 91 -5.93 -3.71 9.71
CA TRP A 91 -5.09 -4.34 8.72
C TRP A 91 -5.03 -5.85 8.93
N ILE A 92 -4.69 -6.55 7.86
CA ILE A 92 -4.39 -7.98 7.85
C ILE A 92 -3.05 -8.19 7.16
N ILE A 93 -2.39 -9.31 7.49
CA ILE A 93 -1.28 -9.81 6.67
C ILE A 93 -1.87 -10.79 5.67
N TYR A 94 -1.72 -10.47 4.38
CA TYR A 94 -2.00 -11.36 3.29
C TYR A 94 -0.69 -12.02 2.85
N ILE A 95 -0.66 -13.35 2.83
CA ILE A 95 0.48 -14.10 2.29
C ILE A 95 0.06 -14.67 0.94
N GLY A 96 0.87 -14.43 -0.09
CA GLY A 96 0.58 -14.86 -1.45
C GLY A 96 0.37 -16.39 -1.55
N PRO A 97 -0.44 -16.87 -2.51
CA PRO A 97 -0.64 -18.30 -2.71
C PRO A 97 0.70 -18.98 -3.05
N GLY A 98 1.03 -20.05 -2.34
CA GLY A 98 2.29 -20.77 -2.51
C GLY A 98 3.49 -20.20 -1.75
N GLU A 99 3.37 -19.01 -1.15
CA GLU A 99 4.41 -18.38 -0.33
C GLU A 99 4.32 -18.80 1.15
N ASP A 100 3.14 -19.24 1.61
CA ASP A 100 3.00 -19.84 2.94
C ASP A 100 3.13 -21.37 2.87
N GLN A 101 4.38 -21.85 2.95
CA GLN A 101 4.66 -23.28 3.01
C GLN A 101 3.99 -23.96 4.21
N LYS A 102 3.66 -23.22 5.29
CA LYS A 102 3.00 -23.79 6.47
C LYS A 102 1.58 -24.24 6.15
N LEU A 103 0.87 -23.56 5.23
CA LEU A 103 -0.44 -24.02 4.77
C LEU A 103 -0.37 -25.44 4.20
N ALA A 104 0.61 -25.68 3.33
CA ALA A 104 0.84 -26.99 2.72
C ALA A 104 1.41 -28.02 3.71
N LEU A 105 2.32 -27.60 4.60
CA LEU A 105 3.00 -28.48 5.55
C LEU A 105 2.10 -28.94 6.71
N TYR A 106 1.17 -28.09 7.14
CA TYR A 106 0.34 -28.35 8.32
C TYR A 106 -1.15 -28.54 8.01
N GLY A 107 -1.55 -28.60 6.73
CA GLY A 107 -2.96 -28.81 6.35
C GLY A 107 -3.87 -27.72 6.92
N MET A 108 -3.40 -26.46 6.87
CA MET A 108 -4.17 -25.29 7.30
C MET A 108 -5.04 -24.74 6.16
N ASP A 109 -5.47 -25.63 5.25
CA ASP A 109 -6.34 -25.38 4.10
C ASP A 109 -7.84 -25.34 4.47
N VAL A 110 -8.18 -25.61 5.74
CA VAL A 110 -9.52 -25.46 6.31
C VAL A 110 -9.57 -24.28 7.30
N GLU A 111 -10.48 -23.36 7.01
CA GLU A 111 -10.74 -22.12 7.74
C GLU A 111 -11.10 -22.39 9.21
N PHE A 112 -10.29 -21.89 10.15
CA PHE A 112 -10.72 -21.81 11.55
C PHE A 112 -11.76 -20.68 11.66
N ASN A 113 -12.99 -21.01 12.12
CA ASN A 113 -14.10 -20.07 12.35
C ASN A 113 -13.80 -18.90 13.33
N ASP A 114 -12.58 -18.77 13.85
CA ASP A 114 -12.15 -17.68 14.73
C ASP A 114 -10.62 -17.48 14.60
N THR A 115 -10.18 -16.80 13.54
CA THR A 115 -8.76 -16.48 13.33
C THR A 115 -8.32 -15.32 14.22
N LYS A 116 -8.27 -15.54 15.53
CA LYS A 116 -7.46 -14.70 16.43
C LYS A 116 -6.01 -15.15 16.30
N CYS A 117 -5.23 -14.36 15.56
CA CYS A 117 -3.78 -14.55 15.44
C CYS A 117 -3.14 -14.18 16.78
N TYR A 118 -2.88 -15.16 17.65
CA TYR A 118 -2.01 -14.96 18.82
C TYR A 118 -0.58 -15.31 18.38
N CYS A 119 0.35 -14.37 18.56
CA CYS A 119 1.77 -14.66 18.44
C CYS A 119 2.17 -15.69 19.50
N ILE A 120 2.87 -16.75 19.09
CA ILE A 120 3.62 -17.65 19.98
C ILE A 120 5.02 -17.06 20.15
#